data_AF-A0AAI9E1B2-F1
#
_entry.id   AF-A0AAI9E1B2-F1
#
_cell.length_a   1.000
_cell.length_b   1.000
_cell.length_c   1.000
_cell.angle_alpha   90.00
_cell.angle_beta   90.00
_cell.angle_gamma   90.00
#
_symmetry.space_group_name_H-M   'P 1'
#
loop_
_entity.id
_entity.type
_entity.pdbx_description
1 polymer ?
#
loop_
_entity_poly.entity_id
_entity_poly.type
_entity_poly.pdbx_seq_one_letter_code
_entity_poly.pdbx_strand_id
1 'polypeptide(L)'
;MDEFITVSLKKMSAGSIYKILLIGLTCSLVPLGLLNGILAAVGVNLLTLRWNGEAVHGFSAIIISPIFCFILALVLTGIVGSLAWLGLWIYGQFRPLTLRISSTDRG
;
A
#
# COMPACT_ATOMS: atom_id res chain seq x y z
N MET A 1 -25.68 -11.50 3.62
CA MET A 1 -24.64 -12.11 4.48
C MET A 1 -23.62 -12.68 3.53
N ASP A 2 -22.42 -12.14 3.56
CA ASP A 2 -21.31 -12.59 2.72
C ASP A 2 -20.94 -14.03 3.10
N GLU A 3 -21.00 -14.96 2.14
CA GLU A 3 -20.63 -16.36 2.36
C GLU A 3 -19.10 -16.49 2.23
N PHE A 4 -18.43 -16.78 3.34
CA PHE A 4 -16.98 -16.95 3.37
C PHE A 4 -16.60 -18.41 3.05
N ILE A 5 -16.01 -18.62 1.88
CA ILE A 5 -15.42 -19.90 1.49
C ILE A 5 -14.00 -19.98 2.09
N THR A 6 -13.69 -21.12 2.71
CA THR A 6 -12.35 -21.38 3.23
C THR A 6 -11.54 -22.13 2.20
N VAL A 7 -10.44 -21.54 1.73
CA VAL A 7 -9.52 -22.15 0.75
C VAL A 7 -8.17 -22.40 1.41
N SER A 8 -7.72 -23.65 1.36
CA SER A 8 -6.37 -24.02 1.81
C SER A 8 -5.40 -23.95 0.63
N LEU A 9 -4.45 -23.03 0.69
CA LEU A 9 -3.43 -22.82 -0.34
C LEU A 9 -2.07 -23.24 0.21
N LYS A 10 -1.37 -24.11 -0.54
CA LYS A 10 0.01 -24.49 -0.19
C LYS A 10 1.00 -23.36 -0.47
N LYS A 11 0.76 -22.58 -1.52
CA LYS A 11 1.60 -21.46 -1.94
C LYS A 11 0.74 -20.34 -2.49
N MET A 12 1.07 -19.11 -2.13
CA MET A 12 0.49 -17.91 -2.72
C MET A 12 1.45 -17.37 -3.78
N SER A 13 0.93 -16.93 -4.93
CA SER A 13 1.78 -16.36 -5.97
C SER A 13 2.39 -15.04 -5.50
N ALA A 14 3.64 -14.77 -5.87
CA ALA A 14 4.28 -13.48 -5.59
C ALA A 14 3.42 -12.32 -6.11
N GLY A 15 2.91 -12.44 -7.34
CA GLY A 15 2.06 -11.42 -7.96
C GLY A 15 0.81 -11.07 -7.16
N SER A 16 0.17 -12.04 -6.48
CA SER A 16 -0.97 -11.77 -5.60
C SER A 16 -0.59 -10.92 -4.39
N ILE A 17 0.56 -11.21 -3.77
CA ILE A 17 1.07 -10.47 -2.60
C ILE A 17 1.39 -9.03 -3.01
N TYR A 18 2.12 -8.85 -4.12
CA TYR A 18 2.44 -7.52 -4.65
C TYR A 18 1.18 -6.73 -5.02
N LYS A 19 0.17 -7.35 -5.63
CA LYS A 19 -1.09 -6.66 -5.97
C LYS A 19 -1.82 -6.16 -4.73
N ILE A 20 -1.96 -7.01 -3.71
CA ILE A 20 -2.67 -6.64 -2.47
C ILE A 20 -1.92 -5.50 -1.76
N LEU A 21 -0.59 -5.62 -1.63
CA LEU A 21 0.23 -4.58 -1.00
C LEU A 21 0.21 -3.28 -1.80
N LEU A 22 0.33 -3.34 -3.13
CA LEU A 22 0.31 -2.16 -3.99
C LEU A 22 -0.99 -1.40 -3.85
N ILE A 23 -2.13 -2.10 -3.94
CA ILE A 23 -3.46 -1.49 -3.84
C ILE A 23 -3.67 -0.93 -2.44
N GLY A 24 -3.35 -1.69 -1.39
CA GLY A 24 -3.51 -1.24 0.00
C GLY A 24 -2.66 0.00 0.32
N LEU A 25 -1.38 -0.03 -0.08
CA LEU A 25 -0.45 1.07 0.16
C LEU A 25 -0.81 2.30 -0.67
N THR A 26 -1.16 2.12 -1.95
CA THR A 26 -1.54 3.25 -2.81
C THR A 26 -2.84 3.89 -2.32
N CYS A 27 -3.85 3.08 -1.99
CA CYS A 27 -5.15 3.55 -1.52
C CYS A 27 -5.06 4.25 -0.15
N SER A 28 -4.07 3.90 0.68
CA SER A 28 -3.85 4.57 1.97
C SER A 28 -2.95 5.79 1.84
N LEU A 29 -1.77 5.65 1.21
CA LEU A 29 -0.73 6.67 1.19
C LEU A 29 -1.05 7.84 0.25
N VAL A 30 -1.71 7.60 -0.89
CA VAL A 30 -2.00 8.69 -1.84
C VAL A 30 -3.02 9.68 -1.25
N PRO A 31 -4.15 9.26 -0.65
CA PRO A 31 -5.05 10.19 0.04
C PRO A 31 -4.40 10.88 1.23
N LEU A 32 -3.54 10.19 1.98
CA LEU A 32 -2.76 10.82 3.07
C LEU A 32 -1.81 11.89 2.53
N GLY A 33 -1.15 11.64 1.40
CA GLY A 33 -0.32 12.62 0.70
C GLY A 33 -1.13 13.83 0.23
N LEU A 34 -2.34 13.61 -0.29
CA LEU A 34 -3.25 14.70 -0.67
C LEU A 34 -3.67 15.54 0.53
N LEU A 35 -4.06 14.89 1.63
CA LEU A 35 -4.39 15.55 2.89
C LEU A 35 -3.21 16.40 3.37
N ASN A 36 -2.01 15.83 3.41
CA ASN A 36 -0.79 16.55 3.77
C ASN A 36 -0.53 17.75 2.86
N GLY A 37 -0.75 17.60 1.55
CA GLY A 37 -0.59 18.70 0.59
C GLY A 37 -1.58 19.85 0.81
N ILE A 38 -2.84 19.55 1.13
CA ILE A 38 -3.85 20.56 1.48
C ILE A 38 -3.46 21.29 2.77
N LEU A 39 -3.05 20.55 3.80
CA LEU A 39 -2.60 21.12 5.08
C LEU A 39 -1.37 22.03 4.89
N ALA A 40 -0.39 21.57 4.11
CA ALA A 40 0.79 22.36 3.78
C ALA A 40 0.46 23.64 2.99
N ALA A 41 -0.60 23.64 2.18
CA ALA A 41 -1.09 24.84 1.50
C ALA A 41 -1.70 25.87 2.46
N VAL A 42 -2.30 25.42 3.57
CA VAL A 42 -2.85 26.28 4.64
C VAL A 42 -1.78 26.68 5.67
N GLY A 43 -0.54 26.21 5.50
CA GLY A 43 0.58 26.52 6.40
C GLY A 43 0.75 25.54 7.57
N VAL A 44 -0.03 24.46 7.61
CA VAL A 44 0.09 23.39 8.61
C VAL A 44 0.97 22.28 8.05
N ASN A 45 2.17 22.12 8.58
CA ASN A 45 3.13 21.13 8.10
C ASN A 45 3.10 19.87 8.98
N LEU A 46 2.32 18.85 8.58
CA LEU A 46 2.40 17.52 9.21
C LEU A 46 3.65 16.77 8.75
N LEU A 47 3.89 16.75 7.44
CA LEU A 47 5.06 16.13 6.83
C LEU A 47 5.77 17.14 5.93
N THR A 48 6.93 17.64 6.39
CA THR A 48 7.72 18.61 5.65
C THR A 48 8.46 17.90 4.51
N LEU A 49 7.95 18.06 3.29
CA LEU A 49 8.64 17.60 2.09
C LEU A 49 9.70 18.62 1.70
N ARG A 50 10.92 18.16 1.46
CA ARG A 50 12.00 19.01 0.94
C ARG A 50 12.30 18.61 -0.50
N TRP A 51 12.21 19.58 -1.41
CA TRP A 51 12.52 19.41 -2.82
C TRP A 51 13.65 20.37 -3.18
N ASN A 52 14.73 19.84 -3.77
CA ASN A 52 15.92 20.62 -4.10
C ASN A 52 16.52 21.42 -2.91
N GLY A 53 16.39 20.90 -1.68
CA GLY A 53 16.86 21.57 -0.46
C GLY A 53 15.89 22.59 0.15
N GLU A 54 14.85 23.00 -0.56
CA GLU A 54 13.80 23.88 -0.06
C GLU A 54 12.60 23.10 0.44
N ALA A 55 11.96 23.60 1.51
CA ALA A 55 10.73 23.02 2.00
C ALA A 55 9.59 23.38 1.04
N VAL A 56 8.90 22.36 0.52
CA VAL A 56 7.78 22.53 -0.40
C VAL A 56 6.57 22.99 0.41
N HIS A 57 6.16 24.24 0.17
CA HIS A 57 5.00 24.85 0.82
C HIS A 57 4.03 25.43 -0.22
N GLY A 58 2.82 25.76 0.26
CA GLY A 58 1.80 26.39 -0.57
C GLY A 58 1.16 25.41 -1.56
N PHE A 59 0.58 25.96 -2.63
CA PHE A 59 -0.24 25.20 -3.58
C PHE A 59 0.55 24.08 -4.31
N SER A 60 1.87 24.25 -4.46
CA SER A 60 2.75 23.22 -5.06
C SER A 60 2.76 21.92 -4.24
N ALA A 61 2.58 22.01 -2.91
CA ALA A 61 2.54 20.86 -2.02
C ALA A 61 1.32 19.95 -2.27
N ILE A 62 0.22 20.48 -2.80
CA ILE A 62 -1.00 19.72 -3.11
C ILE A 62 -0.73 18.66 -4.19
N ILE A 63 0.12 18.97 -5.17
CA ILE A 63 0.44 18.06 -6.28
C ILE A 63 1.66 17.20 -5.93
N ILE A 64 2.68 17.80 -5.32
CA ILE A 64 3.94 17.09 -5.02
C ILE A 64 3.74 16.04 -3.93
N SER A 65 2.90 16.28 -2.92
CA SER A 65 2.72 15.36 -1.79
C SER A 65 2.09 14.02 -2.19
N PRO A 66 0.98 13.94 -2.95
CA PRO A 66 0.45 12.68 -3.45
C PRO A 66 1.44 11.90 -4.31
N ILE A 67 2.18 12.58 -5.18
CA ILE A 67 3.18 11.95 -6.06
C ILE A 67 4.30 11.34 -5.22
N PHE A 68 4.79 12.06 -4.22
CA PHE A 68 5.80 11.55 -3.31
C PHE A 68 5.30 10.32 -2.55
N CYS A 69 4.09 10.38 -1.99
CA CYS A 69 3.47 9.25 -1.30
C CYS A 69 3.19 8.06 -2.23
N PHE A 70 2.89 8.30 -3.50
CA PHE A 70 2.75 7.25 -4.51
C PHE A 70 4.08 6.54 -4.79
N ILE A 71 5.16 7.31 -5.00
CA ILE A 71 6.51 6.75 -5.17
C ILE A 71 6.92 5.96 -3.92
N LEU A 72 6.65 6.51 -2.73
CA LEU A 72 6.88 5.82 -1.47
C LEU A 72 6.09 4.50 -1.40
N ALA A 73 4.82 4.48 -1.82
CA ALA A 73 4.02 3.27 -1.89
C ALA A 73 4.63 2.22 -2.83
N LEU A 74 5.18 2.63 -3.98
CA LEU A 74 5.87 1.73 -4.91
C LEU A 74 7.13 1.11 -4.28
N VAL A 75 7.98 1.94 -3.66
CA VAL A 75 9.21 1.48 -3.00
C VAL A 75 8.88 0.54 -1.84
N LEU A 76 7.93 0.91 -0.99
CA LEU A 76 7.46 0.06 0.10
C LEU A 76 6.87 -1.24 -0.44
N THR A 77 6.10 -1.21 -1.53
CA THR A 77 5.57 -2.43 -2.14
C THR A 77 6.69 -3.35 -2.63
N GLY A 78 7.74 -2.79 -3.24
CA GLY A 78 8.92 -3.57 -3.66
C GLY A 78 9.61 -4.26 -2.49
N ILE A 79 9.92 -3.51 -1.43
CA ILE A 79 10.64 -4.00 -0.26
C ILE A 79 9.76 -4.93 0.57
N VAL A 80 8.64 -4.41 1.09
CA VAL A 80 7.69 -5.15 1.93
C VAL A 80 7.09 -6.32 1.17
N GLY A 81 6.82 -6.19 -0.13
CA GLY A 81 6.35 -7.30 -0.95
C GLY A 81 7.37 -8.42 -1.11
N SER A 82 8.66 -8.09 -1.29
CA SER A 82 9.73 -9.09 -1.33
C SER A 82 9.86 -9.81 0.01
N LEU A 83 9.90 -9.06 1.11
CA LEU A 83 9.99 -9.61 2.47
C LEU A 83 8.77 -10.45 2.82
N ALA A 84 7.56 -9.97 2.50
CA ALA A 84 6.32 -10.69 2.75
C ALA A 84 6.25 -11.98 1.93
N TRP A 85 6.62 -11.94 0.65
CA TRP A 85 6.68 -13.13 -0.19
C TRP A 85 7.68 -14.16 0.34
N LEU A 86 8.89 -13.72 0.70
CA LEU A 86 9.91 -14.60 1.26
C LEU A 86 9.44 -15.22 2.59
N GLY A 87 8.85 -14.43 3.49
CA GLY A 87 8.28 -14.92 4.74
C GLY A 87 7.16 -15.94 4.54
N LEU A 88 6.24 -15.66 3.60
CA LEU A 88 5.14 -16.57 3.27
C LEU A 88 5.65 -17.85 2.58
N TRP A 89 6.69 -17.74 1.76
CA TRP A 89 7.32 -18.88 1.10
C TRP A 89 8.00 -19.80 2.12
N ILE A 90 8.75 -19.24 3.08
CA ILE A 90 9.34 -19.99 4.19
C ILE A 90 8.24 -20.64 5.02
N TYR A 91 7.21 -19.89 5.41
CA TYR A 91 6.08 -20.40 6.18
C TYR A 91 5.36 -21.56 5.47
N GLY A 92 5.15 -21.43 4.16
CA GLY A 92 4.52 -22.45 3.32
C GLY A 92 5.28 -23.77 3.21
N GLN A 93 6.56 -23.82 3.59
CA GLN A 93 7.31 -25.08 3.72
C GLN A 93 6.90 -25.86 4.98
N PHE A 94 6.49 -25.16 6.04
CA PHE A 94 6.13 -25.77 7.32
C PHE A 94 4.64 -26.08 7.42
N ARG A 95 3.77 -25.17 6.98
CA ARG A 95 2.31 -25.35 7.05
C ARG A 95 1.57 -24.73 5.85
N PRO A 96 0.46 -25.36 5.40
CA PRO A 96 -0.41 -24.74 4.41
C PRO A 96 -1.10 -23.51 4.99
N LEU A 97 -1.37 -22.51 4.14
CA LEU A 97 -2.04 -21.28 4.51
C LEU A 97 -3.54 -21.41 4.25
N THR A 98 -4.36 -21.28 5.28
CA THR A 98 -5.82 -21.32 5.15
C THR A 98 -6.36 -19.89 5.07
N LEU A 99 -6.90 -19.51 3.92
CA LEU A 99 -7.50 -18.19 3.70
C LEU A 99 -9.02 -18.31 3.70
N ARG A 100 -9.70 -17.31 4.28
CA ARG A 100 -11.15 -17.15 4.17
C ARG A 100 -11.42 -16.07 3.14
N ILE A 101 -12.14 -16.42 2.08
CA ILE A 101 -12.45 -15.55 0.96
C ILE A 101 -13.96 -15.42 0.90
N SER A 102 -14.50 -14.21 0.92
CA SER A 102 -15.92 -14.01 0.62
C SER A 102 -16.17 -14.37 -0.83
N SER A 103 -17.11 -15.26 -1.12
CA SER A 103 -17.59 -15.41 -2.48
C SER A 103 -18.23 -14.08 -2.89
N THR A 104 -17.86 -13.58 -4.06
CA THR A 104 -18.66 -12.59 -4.76
C THR A 104 -19.58 -13.39 -5.65
N ASP A 105 -20.84 -13.53 -5.25
CA ASP A 105 -21.91 -14.02 -6.10
C ASP A 105 -21.99 -13.07 -7.31
N ARG A 106 -21.51 -13.52 -8.46
CA ARG A 106 -21.76 -12.86 -9.74
C ARG A 106 -22.88 -13.65 -10.40
N GLY A 107 -24.12 -13.19 -10.20
CA GLY A 107 -25.25 -13.53 -11.05
C GLY A 107 -25.00 -13.14 -12.50
#